data_AF-A0AAN6RT27-F1
#
_entry.id   AF-A0AAN6RT27-F1
#
_cell.length_a   1.000
_cell.length_b   1.000
_cell.length_c   1.000
_cell.angle_alpha   90.00
_cell.angle_beta   90.00
_cell.angle_gamma   90.00
#
_symmetry.space_group_name_H-M   'P 1'
#
loop_
_entity.id
_entity.type
_entity.pdbx_description
1 polymer ?
#
loop_
_entity_poly.entity_id
_entity_poly.type
_entity_poly.pdbx_seq_one_letter_code
_entity_poly.pdbx_strand_id
1 'polypeptide(L)'
;MDKIADHLPALSRASLLRALTWRTSLSSRKENHARIWDHIFKNDKWIVKVLQIKNGDNGAPVPCLVGSQLQKFYYGSPQRVFLALLVNDWTGDVNCLRKTFFDSLRDYEVVEKDSIIRLKGSGILLHIADAIGRNDEGWISMEDPSQLFRRRGSRLSTQAIYYNEEVLHEIGQTDIGGIDGRSMKKKKAVRDICSIKLKFREGLPVYRVFISPRKKVKVVNLQSLDENGRDWVTHWRIARRHEREWWTNN
;
A
#
# COMPACT_ATOMS: atom_id res chain seq x y z
N MET A 1 -16.12 -42.41 24.25
CA MET A 1 -16.10 -41.20 23.40
C MET A 1 -17.29 -41.34 22.47
N ASP A 2 -18.32 -40.49 22.61
CA ASP A 2 -19.39 -40.21 21.60
C ASP A 2 -20.72 -39.83 22.27
N LYS A 3 -20.79 -38.60 22.79
CA LYS A 3 -22.06 -37.93 23.16
C LYS A 3 -22.09 -36.45 22.76
N ILE A 4 -21.24 -36.04 21.82
CA ILE A 4 -21.24 -34.66 21.28
C ILE A 4 -21.99 -34.61 19.93
N ALA A 5 -22.10 -35.74 19.22
CA ALA A 5 -22.77 -35.81 17.92
C ALA A 5 -24.29 -35.56 17.99
N ASP A 6 -24.96 -35.95 19.08
CA ASP A 6 -26.41 -35.81 19.26
C ASP A 6 -26.88 -34.39 19.60
N HIS A 7 -25.94 -33.46 19.87
CA HIS A 7 -26.22 -32.07 20.22
C HIS A 7 -25.93 -31.07 19.09
N LEU A 8 -25.51 -31.54 17.92
CA LEU A 8 -25.30 -30.66 16.77
C LEU A 8 -26.61 -30.55 15.97
N PRO A 9 -27.20 -29.33 15.82
CA PRO A 9 -28.39 -29.16 15.01
C PRO A 9 -28.12 -29.62 13.58
N ALA A 10 -29.10 -30.32 12.98
CA ALA A 10 -29.03 -30.74 11.59
C ALA A 10 -28.75 -29.52 10.71
N LEU A 11 -27.49 -29.38 10.27
CA LEU A 11 -27.08 -28.27 9.42
C LEU A 11 -27.92 -28.33 8.15
N SER A 12 -28.78 -27.33 7.96
CA SER A 12 -29.55 -27.21 6.72
C SER A 12 -28.61 -27.28 5.51
N ARG A 13 -29.06 -27.85 4.39
CA ARG A 13 -28.30 -27.84 3.13
C ARG A 13 -27.76 -26.45 2.78
N ALA A 14 -28.52 -25.39 3.09
CA ALA A 14 -28.10 -24.00 2.89
C ALA A 14 -26.95 -23.56 3.82
N SER A 15 -26.88 -24.08 5.05
CA SER A 15 -25.77 -23.83 5.99
C SER A 15 -24.51 -24.59 5.57
N LEU A 16 -24.64 -25.84 5.11
CA LEU A 16 -23.52 -26.62 4.55
C LEU A 16 -22.98 -26.01 3.27
N LEU A 17 -23.85 -25.60 2.33
CA LEU A 17 -23.44 -24.91 1.11
C LEU A 17 -22.77 -23.57 1.42
N ARG A 18 -23.25 -22.81 2.42
CA ARG A 18 -22.58 -21.59 2.89
C ARG A 18 -21.22 -21.89 3.52
N ALA A 19 -21.10 -22.94 4.33
CA ALA A 19 -19.82 -23.34 4.93
C ALA A 19 -18.81 -23.84 3.88
N LEU A 20 -19.28 -24.59 2.87
CA LEU A 20 -18.46 -25.06 1.75
C LEU A 20 -18.05 -23.93 0.82
N THR A 21 -18.98 -23.04 0.43
CA THR A 21 -18.64 -21.85 -0.37
C THR A 21 -17.73 -20.90 0.40
N TRP A 22 -17.92 -20.76 1.71
CA TRP A 22 -16.98 -20.03 2.58
C TRP A 22 -15.60 -20.68 2.58
N ARG A 23 -15.49 -22.01 2.77
CA ARG A 23 -14.21 -22.74 2.73
C ARG A 23 -13.51 -22.62 1.38
N THR A 24 -14.23 -22.75 0.26
CA THR A 24 -13.65 -22.56 -1.07
C THR A 24 -13.27 -21.10 -1.33
N SER A 25 -14.03 -20.14 -0.78
CA SER A 25 -13.67 -18.72 -0.84
C SER A 25 -12.43 -18.40 -0.01
N LEU A 26 -12.23 -19.04 1.15
CA LEU A 26 -11.03 -18.90 1.97
C LEU A 26 -9.81 -19.52 1.28
N SER A 27 -9.94 -20.75 0.75
CA SER A 27 -8.83 -21.40 0.04
C SER A 27 -8.39 -20.56 -1.17
N SER A 28 -9.34 -20.01 -1.93
CA SER A 28 -9.03 -19.14 -3.08
C SER A 28 -8.45 -17.79 -2.68
N ARG A 29 -8.86 -17.19 -1.54
CA ARG A 29 -8.24 -15.95 -1.04
C ARG A 29 -6.78 -16.17 -0.64
N LYS A 30 -6.51 -17.24 0.12
CA LYS A 30 -5.15 -17.61 0.51
C LYS A 30 -4.26 -17.88 -0.69
N GLU A 31 -4.77 -18.61 -1.69
CA GLU A 31 -4.03 -18.89 -2.92
C GLU A 31 -3.76 -17.62 -3.75
N ASN A 32 -4.76 -16.75 -3.92
CA ASN A 32 -4.58 -15.48 -4.63
C ASN A 32 -3.60 -14.54 -3.92
N HIS A 33 -3.67 -14.48 -2.58
CA HIS A 33 -2.75 -13.71 -1.75
C HIS A 33 -1.32 -14.22 -1.90
N ALA A 34 -1.08 -15.52 -1.70
CA ALA A 34 0.24 -16.12 -1.88
C ALA A 34 0.79 -15.85 -3.29
N ARG A 35 -0.05 -16.06 -4.32
CA ARG A 35 0.33 -15.82 -5.71
C ARG A 35 0.84 -14.40 -5.97
N ILE A 36 0.20 -13.38 -5.39
CA ILE A 36 0.63 -11.99 -5.55
C ILE A 36 2.07 -11.80 -5.05
N TRP A 37 2.38 -12.32 -3.86
CA TRP A 37 3.69 -12.17 -3.25
C TRP A 37 4.75 -13.03 -3.98
N ASP A 38 4.39 -14.22 -4.46
CA ASP A 38 5.27 -15.13 -5.23
C ASP A 38 5.70 -14.56 -6.59
N HIS A 39 4.90 -13.65 -7.17
CA HIS A 39 5.28 -12.92 -8.38
C HIS A 39 6.34 -11.85 -8.12
N ILE A 40 6.54 -11.44 -6.87
CA ILE A 40 7.50 -10.41 -6.46
C ILE A 40 8.73 -11.06 -5.84
N PHE A 41 8.53 -11.99 -4.91
CA PHE A 41 9.58 -12.62 -4.13
C PHE A 41 9.77 -14.09 -4.56
N LYS A 42 11.02 -14.54 -4.61
CA LYS A 42 11.37 -15.95 -4.80
C LYS A 42 11.54 -16.70 -3.48
N ASN A 43 11.57 -15.99 -2.35
CA ASN A 43 11.58 -16.51 -0.99
C ASN A 43 11.18 -15.39 0.00
N ASP A 44 10.78 -15.78 1.21
CA ASP A 44 10.28 -14.85 2.24
C ASP A 44 11.37 -14.26 3.15
N LYS A 45 12.67 -14.46 2.86
CA LYS A 45 13.75 -14.08 3.80
C LYS A 45 13.72 -12.62 4.20
N TRP A 46 13.48 -11.73 3.24
CA TRP A 46 13.33 -10.30 3.54
C TRP A 46 12.07 -10.01 4.36
N ILE A 47 10.93 -10.58 3.97
CA ILE A 47 9.65 -10.36 4.65
C ILE A 47 9.72 -10.81 6.11
N VAL A 48 10.26 -12.00 6.37
CA VAL A 48 10.47 -12.53 7.73
C VAL A 48 11.31 -11.56 8.58
N LYS A 49 12.38 -10.98 8.02
CA LYS A 49 13.19 -10.00 8.75
C LYS A 49 12.45 -8.68 8.99
N VAL A 50 11.67 -8.21 8.03
CA VAL A 50 10.85 -7.00 8.19
C VAL A 50 9.85 -7.19 9.35
N LEU A 51 9.16 -8.32 9.38
CA LEU A 51 8.20 -8.64 10.44
C LEU A 51 8.84 -8.77 11.85
N GLN A 52 10.17 -8.83 11.93
CA GLN A 52 10.94 -8.88 13.18
C GLN A 52 11.46 -7.51 13.64
N ILE A 53 11.36 -6.46 12.82
CA ILE A 53 11.79 -5.11 13.19
C ILE A 53 10.94 -4.62 14.38
N LYS A 54 11.59 -4.06 15.39
CA LYS A 54 10.92 -3.51 16.59
C LYS A 54 10.65 -2.02 16.41
N ASN A 55 9.45 -1.67 15.97
CA ASN A 55 9.05 -0.28 15.72
C ASN A 55 8.47 0.42 16.98
N GLY A 56 9.05 0.15 18.16
CA GLY A 56 8.52 0.62 19.45
C GLY A 56 7.04 0.29 19.64
N ASP A 57 6.27 1.27 20.11
CA ASP A 57 4.82 1.15 20.37
C ASP A 57 3.97 1.02 19.09
N ASN A 58 4.54 1.31 17.92
CA ASN A 58 3.85 1.16 16.63
C ASN A 58 3.84 -0.30 16.15
N GLY A 59 4.63 -1.15 16.81
CA GLY A 59 4.78 -2.58 16.53
C GLY A 59 5.40 -2.88 15.16
N ALA A 60 5.81 -4.14 14.94
CA ALA A 60 6.55 -4.52 13.73
C ALA A 60 5.92 -4.05 12.39
N PRO A 61 6.73 -3.54 11.45
CA PRO A 61 6.26 -3.16 10.12
C PRO A 61 5.62 -4.36 9.41
N VAL A 62 4.61 -4.08 8.57
CA VAL A 62 3.91 -5.09 7.76
C VAL A 62 3.97 -4.60 6.32
N PRO A 63 4.69 -5.31 5.45
CA PRO A 63 4.71 -4.99 4.04
C PRO A 63 3.31 -4.97 3.44
N CYS A 64 3.03 -3.97 2.61
CA CYS A 64 1.81 -3.91 1.84
C CYS A 64 2.08 -3.44 0.41
N LEU A 65 1.30 -3.96 -0.52
CA LEU A 65 1.28 -3.47 -1.89
C LEU A 65 0.13 -2.49 -2.03
N VAL A 66 0.39 -1.36 -2.67
CA VAL A 66 -0.61 -0.33 -3.00
C VAL A 66 -0.65 -0.10 -4.49
N GLY A 67 -1.85 -0.07 -5.06
CA GLY A 67 -2.01 0.27 -6.47
C GLY A 67 -3.41 0.00 -7.00
N SER A 68 -3.82 0.82 -7.96
CA SER A 68 -5.18 0.83 -8.50
C SER A 68 -5.58 -0.40 -9.34
N GLN A 69 -4.62 -1.27 -9.63
CA GLN A 69 -4.79 -2.46 -10.48
C GLN A 69 -4.67 -3.76 -9.67
N LEU A 70 -4.52 -3.68 -8.35
CA LEU A 70 -4.36 -4.85 -7.50
C LEU A 70 -5.53 -5.83 -7.61
N GLN A 71 -6.77 -5.38 -7.77
CA GLN A 71 -7.90 -6.29 -7.96
C GLN A 71 -7.78 -7.13 -9.23
N LYS A 72 -7.28 -6.55 -10.33
CA LYS A 72 -7.06 -7.29 -11.57
C LYS A 72 -5.96 -8.33 -11.39
N PHE A 73 -4.94 -7.99 -10.61
CA PHE A 73 -3.85 -8.89 -10.29
C PHE A 73 -4.30 -10.00 -9.32
N TYR A 74 -5.09 -9.66 -8.30
CA TYR A 74 -5.60 -10.56 -7.28
C TYR A 74 -6.51 -11.64 -7.86
N TYR A 75 -7.41 -11.28 -8.79
CA TYR A 75 -8.34 -12.22 -9.41
C TYR A 75 -7.94 -12.70 -10.81
N GLY A 76 -6.78 -12.29 -11.32
CA GLY A 76 -6.40 -12.48 -12.71
C GLY A 76 -4.90 -12.47 -12.95
N SER A 77 -4.50 -11.96 -14.12
CA SER A 77 -3.11 -11.98 -14.57
C SER A 77 -2.36 -10.67 -14.20
N PRO A 78 -1.09 -10.73 -13.77
CA PRO A 78 -0.27 -9.57 -13.35
C PRO A 78 0.10 -8.57 -14.45
N GLN A 79 -0.36 -8.74 -15.68
CA GLN A 79 0.23 -8.02 -16.81
C GLN A 79 0.08 -6.51 -16.69
N ARG A 80 1.23 -5.81 -16.69
CA ARG A 80 1.37 -4.35 -16.79
C ARG A 80 0.74 -3.57 -15.64
N VAL A 81 0.82 -4.11 -14.42
CA VAL A 81 0.40 -3.39 -13.21
C VAL A 81 1.53 -2.53 -12.65
N PHE A 82 1.17 -1.33 -12.17
CA PHE A 82 2.06 -0.46 -11.41
C PHE A 82 1.65 -0.49 -9.93
N LEU A 83 2.59 -0.85 -9.06
CA LEU A 83 2.38 -1.02 -7.62
C LEU A 83 3.48 -0.28 -6.85
N ALA A 84 3.18 0.15 -5.63
CA ALA A 84 4.17 0.54 -4.64
C ALA A 84 4.24 -0.52 -3.53
N LEU A 85 5.45 -0.96 -3.19
CA LEU A 85 5.72 -1.78 -2.02
C LEU A 85 6.10 -0.88 -0.85
N LEU A 86 5.26 -0.88 0.18
CA LEU A 86 5.41 -0.08 1.39
C LEU A 86 5.67 -1.00 2.57
N VAL A 87 6.50 -0.55 3.51
CA VAL A 87 6.88 -1.33 4.70
C VAL A 87 6.32 -0.72 5.97
N ASN A 88 6.11 0.60 5.99
CA ASN A 88 5.61 1.30 7.17
C ASN A 88 6.56 1.24 8.37
N ASP A 89 7.87 1.12 8.11
CA ASP A 89 8.91 1.20 9.13
C ASP A 89 9.27 2.67 9.41
N TRP A 90 9.16 3.07 10.68
CA TRP A 90 9.46 4.43 11.14
C TRP A 90 10.84 4.52 11.79
N THR A 91 11.47 3.39 12.10
CA THR A 91 12.84 3.34 12.64
C THR A 91 13.90 3.54 11.54
N GLY A 92 13.57 3.15 10.31
CA GLY A 92 14.52 3.11 9.19
C GLY A 92 15.37 1.84 9.14
N ASP A 93 15.19 0.89 10.06
CA ASP A 93 15.90 -0.39 10.12
C ASP A 93 15.75 -1.21 8.84
N VAL A 94 14.66 -1.03 8.08
CA VAL A 94 14.48 -1.67 6.77
C VAL A 94 15.62 -1.35 5.80
N ASN A 95 16.29 -0.20 5.95
CA ASN A 95 17.45 0.16 5.12
C ASN A 95 18.61 -0.82 5.30
N CYS A 96 18.82 -1.34 6.52
CA CYS A 96 19.82 -2.37 6.82
C CYS A 96 19.52 -3.71 6.13
N LEU A 97 18.27 -3.92 5.69
CA LEU A 97 17.82 -5.13 5.00
C LEU A 97 17.91 -5.03 3.48
N ARG A 98 18.41 -3.93 2.93
CA ARG A 98 18.42 -3.66 1.47
C ARG A 98 19.05 -4.76 0.63
N LYS A 99 20.18 -5.35 1.07
CA LYS A 99 20.77 -6.50 0.36
C LYS A 99 19.84 -7.70 0.37
N THR A 100 19.29 -8.03 1.55
CA THR A 100 18.34 -9.15 1.69
C THR A 100 17.08 -8.93 0.85
N PHE A 101 16.60 -7.68 0.71
CA PHE A 101 15.50 -7.32 -0.16
C PHE A 101 15.76 -7.75 -1.60
N PHE A 102 16.84 -7.26 -2.21
CA PHE A 102 17.18 -7.60 -3.60
C PHE A 102 17.47 -9.09 -3.80
N ASP A 103 18.12 -9.74 -2.82
CA ASP A 103 18.37 -11.19 -2.84
C ASP A 103 17.08 -12.02 -2.76
N SER A 104 15.98 -11.46 -2.23
CA SER A 104 14.69 -12.14 -2.08
C SER A 104 13.76 -11.93 -3.29
N LEU A 105 14.03 -10.97 -4.16
CA LEU A 105 13.22 -10.70 -5.34
C LEU A 105 13.33 -11.80 -6.40
N ARG A 106 12.25 -11.99 -7.15
CA ARG A 106 12.29 -12.62 -8.48
C ARG A 106 13.16 -11.80 -9.43
N ASP A 107 13.53 -12.38 -10.56
CA ASP A 107 14.35 -11.70 -11.56
C ASP A 107 13.72 -10.36 -11.97
N TYR A 108 14.52 -9.30 -11.96
CA TYR A 108 14.06 -7.95 -12.24
C TYR A 108 15.05 -7.19 -13.13
N GLU A 109 14.59 -6.07 -13.66
CA GLU A 109 15.41 -5.03 -14.26
C GLU A 109 15.06 -3.68 -13.64
N VAL A 110 16.05 -2.80 -13.55
CA VAL A 110 15.82 -1.42 -13.08
C VAL A 110 15.31 -0.61 -14.27
N VAL A 111 14.14 0.01 -14.12
CA VAL A 111 13.50 0.76 -15.23
C VAL A 111 13.93 2.22 -15.23
N GLU A 112 14.06 2.81 -14.04
CA GLU A 112 14.29 4.24 -13.84
C GLU A 112 15.17 4.49 -12.62
N LYS A 113 15.71 5.72 -12.48
CA LYS A 113 16.46 6.14 -11.29
C LYS A 113 15.60 6.20 -10.02
N ASP A 114 14.27 6.23 -10.15
CA ASP A 114 13.31 6.53 -9.08
C ASP A 114 12.87 5.34 -8.24
N SER A 115 13.78 4.38 -8.02
CA SER A 115 13.49 3.18 -7.23
C SER A 115 12.30 2.39 -7.80
N ILE A 116 12.25 2.27 -9.13
CA ILE A 116 11.27 1.43 -9.85
C ILE A 116 12.00 0.26 -10.50
N ILE A 117 11.52 -0.96 -10.23
CA ILE A 117 11.95 -2.18 -10.89
C ILE A 117 10.83 -2.78 -11.72
N ARG A 118 11.18 -3.51 -12.77
CA ARG A 118 10.27 -4.37 -13.52
C ARG A 118 10.57 -5.81 -13.22
N LEU A 119 9.59 -6.56 -12.73
CA LEU A 119 9.72 -7.99 -12.47
C LEU A 119 9.56 -8.75 -13.80
N LYS A 120 10.57 -9.55 -14.15
CA LYS A 120 10.57 -10.36 -15.37
C LYS A 120 9.50 -11.45 -15.28
N GLY A 121 8.90 -11.80 -16.41
CA GLY A 121 7.81 -12.79 -16.50
C GLY A 121 6.43 -12.25 -16.11
N SER A 122 6.31 -11.41 -15.08
CA SER A 122 5.02 -10.81 -14.68
C SER A 122 4.76 -9.45 -15.34
N GLY A 123 5.82 -8.70 -15.66
CA GLY A 123 5.72 -7.34 -16.19
C GLY A 123 5.20 -6.31 -15.18
N ILE A 124 5.22 -6.65 -13.89
CA ILE A 124 4.87 -5.75 -12.79
C ILE A 124 5.95 -4.65 -12.72
N LEU A 125 5.52 -3.40 -12.70
CA LEU A 125 6.34 -2.26 -12.30
C LEU A 125 6.14 -2.01 -10.81
N LEU A 126 7.21 -2.18 -10.04
CA LEU A 126 7.18 -2.06 -8.59
C LEU A 126 8.03 -0.88 -8.15
N HIS A 127 7.40 0.12 -7.53
CA HIS A 127 8.09 1.17 -6.82
C HIS A 127 8.48 0.65 -5.43
N ILE A 128 9.77 0.74 -5.10
CA ILE A 128 10.38 0.06 -3.95
C ILE A 128 11.06 1.03 -2.98
N ALA A 129 10.86 2.34 -3.11
CA ALA A 129 11.64 3.31 -2.34
C ALA A 129 11.49 3.13 -0.81
N ASP A 130 10.26 2.91 -0.33
CA ASP A 130 10.01 2.66 1.10
C ASP A 130 10.66 1.35 1.57
N ALA A 131 10.63 0.30 0.73
CA ALA A 131 11.22 -1.00 1.02
C ALA A 131 12.76 -1.02 1.08
N ILE A 132 13.42 0.00 0.53
CA ILE A 132 14.88 0.14 0.56
C ILE A 132 15.35 1.35 1.38
N GLY A 133 14.47 1.93 2.21
CA GLY A 133 14.82 3.05 3.09
C GLY A 133 15.17 4.33 2.35
N ARG A 134 14.66 4.53 1.13
CA ARG A 134 14.79 5.79 0.38
C ARG A 134 13.55 6.65 0.57
N ASN A 135 13.32 7.06 1.81
CA ASN A 135 12.35 8.07 2.16
C ASN A 135 13.10 9.30 2.71
N ASP A 136 12.54 10.48 2.45
CA ASP A 136 13.04 11.74 3.00
C ASP A 136 12.03 12.18 4.05
N GLU A 137 12.40 12.07 5.33
CA GLU A 137 11.53 12.39 6.47
C GLU A 137 10.17 11.68 6.42
N GLY A 138 10.16 10.43 5.92
CA GLY A 138 8.97 9.60 5.78
C GLY A 138 8.15 9.86 4.51
N TRP A 139 8.58 10.79 3.64
CA TRP A 139 7.95 11.03 2.33
C TRP A 139 8.63 10.20 1.25
N ILE A 140 7.81 9.67 0.35
CA ILE A 140 8.24 8.77 -0.71
C ILE A 140 8.34 9.57 -2.01
N SER A 141 9.57 9.69 -2.53
CA SER A 141 9.79 10.31 -3.84
C SER A 141 9.30 9.38 -4.96
N MET A 142 8.40 9.86 -5.80
CA MET A 142 7.84 9.10 -6.93
C MET A 142 7.52 10.04 -8.09
N GLU A 143 8.02 9.74 -9.29
CA GLU A 143 7.90 10.64 -10.45
C GLU A 143 6.46 11.04 -10.79
N ASP A 144 5.53 10.08 -10.76
CA ASP A 144 4.09 10.32 -10.96
C ASP A 144 3.25 9.48 -9.99
N PRO A 145 2.93 10.03 -8.79
CA PRO A 145 2.06 9.38 -7.80
C PRO A 145 0.65 9.09 -8.34
N SER A 146 0.21 9.77 -9.40
CA SER A 146 -1.13 9.56 -9.96
C SER A 146 -1.33 8.15 -10.54
N GLN A 147 -0.24 7.43 -10.83
CA GLN A 147 -0.25 6.04 -11.28
C GLN A 147 -0.83 5.07 -10.24
N LEU A 148 -0.70 5.39 -8.96
CA LEU A 148 -1.23 4.56 -7.87
C LEU A 148 -2.75 4.56 -7.80
N PHE A 149 -3.42 5.53 -8.42
CA PHE A 149 -4.86 5.74 -8.25
C PHE A 149 -5.65 5.37 -9.50
N ARG A 150 -6.91 5.01 -9.32
CA ARG A 150 -7.93 4.93 -10.37
C ARG A 150 -8.92 6.06 -10.18
N ARG A 151 -9.38 6.62 -11.28
CA ARG A 151 -10.47 7.59 -11.29
C ARG A 151 -11.69 6.98 -11.97
N ARG A 152 -12.86 7.09 -11.32
CA ARG A 152 -14.18 6.79 -11.90
C ARG A 152 -15.08 8.01 -11.65
N GLY A 153 -15.39 8.77 -12.70
CA GLY A 153 -16.08 10.06 -12.54
C GLY A 153 -15.23 11.07 -11.75
N SER A 154 -15.81 11.65 -10.70
CA SER A 154 -15.10 12.52 -9.74
C SER A 154 -14.37 11.76 -8.65
N ARG A 155 -14.64 10.45 -8.49
CA ARG A 155 -14.10 9.64 -7.40
C ARG A 155 -12.71 9.10 -7.73
N LEU A 156 -11.81 9.24 -6.77
CA LEU A 156 -10.49 8.65 -6.78
C LEU A 156 -10.48 7.47 -5.80
N SER A 157 -9.84 6.37 -6.17
CA SER A 157 -9.59 5.27 -5.26
C SER A 157 -8.29 4.55 -5.60
N THR A 158 -7.77 3.83 -4.63
CA THR A 158 -6.70 2.83 -4.84
C THR A 158 -7.02 1.59 -4.02
N GLN A 159 -6.13 0.62 -4.04
CA GLN A 159 -6.28 -0.62 -3.30
C GLN A 159 -4.99 -0.91 -2.55
N ALA A 160 -5.11 -1.64 -1.45
CA ALA A 160 -3.99 -2.15 -0.68
C ALA A 160 -4.19 -3.63 -0.34
N ILE A 161 -3.10 -4.39 -0.28
CA ILE A 161 -3.09 -5.75 0.27
C ILE A 161 -1.88 -5.88 1.20
N TYR A 162 -2.13 -6.34 2.42
CA TYR A 162 -1.11 -6.50 3.46
C TYR A 162 -0.57 -7.92 3.44
N TYR A 163 0.71 -8.11 3.75
CA TYR A 163 1.33 -9.44 3.72
C TYR A 163 0.66 -10.42 4.69
N ASN A 164 0.16 -9.94 5.84
CA ASN A 164 -0.50 -10.77 6.84
C ASN A 164 -2.03 -10.85 6.68
N GLU A 165 -2.61 -10.22 5.66
CA GLU A 165 -4.06 -10.20 5.45
C GLU A 165 -4.42 -10.66 4.03
N GLU A 166 -5.24 -11.70 3.93
CA GLU A 166 -5.69 -12.27 2.66
C GLU A 166 -6.77 -11.44 1.95
N VAL A 167 -7.04 -10.22 2.42
CA VAL A 167 -8.13 -9.35 1.97
C VAL A 167 -7.58 -8.15 1.22
N LEU A 168 -8.18 -7.86 0.07
CA LEU A 168 -7.93 -6.63 -0.66
C LEU A 168 -8.75 -5.49 -0.05
N HIS A 169 -8.09 -4.41 0.33
CA HIS A 169 -8.71 -3.21 0.90
C HIS A 169 -8.86 -2.15 -0.18
N GLU A 170 -10.05 -1.61 -0.34
CA GLU A 170 -10.25 -0.40 -1.14
C GLU A 170 -9.98 0.83 -0.28
N ILE A 171 -9.18 1.76 -0.81
CA ILE A 171 -8.91 3.05 -0.20
C ILE A 171 -9.66 4.10 -1.02
N GLY A 172 -10.68 4.69 -0.39
CA GLY A 172 -11.59 5.63 -1.00
C GLY A 172 -11.04 7.05 -1.02
N GLN A 173 -11.77 7.96 -1.68
CA GLN A 173 -11.38 9.36 -1.82
C GLN A 173 -11.21 10.08 -0.47
N THR A 174 -11.94 9.70 0.56
CA THR A 174 -11.83 10.27 1.92
C THR A 174 -10.51 9.94 2.61
N ASP A 175 -9.83 8.88 2.16
CA ASP A 175 -8.57 8.39 2.70
C ASP A 175 -7.39 8.74 1.77
N ILE A 176 -7.62 9.59 0.76
CA ILE A 176 -6.62 10.04 -0.21
C ILE A 176 -6.54 11.55 -0.21
N GLY A 177 -5.37 12.07 0.15
CA GLY A 177 -5.06 13.48 0.07
C GLY A 177 -4.47 13.91 -1.25
N GLY A 178 -4.75 15.15 -1.64
CA GLY A 178 -4.15 15.80 -2.81
C GLY A 178 -4.13 17.32 -2.65
N ILE A 179 -3.81 18.02 -3.74
CA ILE A 179 -3.82 19.49 -3.77
C ILE A 179 -5.24 20.01 -4.01
N ASP A 180 -5.78 20.74 -3.05
CA ASP A 180 -7.06 21.44 -3.10
C ASP A 180 -7.12 22.47 -4.22
N GLY A 181 -8.32 22.65 -4.77
CA GLY A 181 -8.58 23.55 -5.90
C GLY A 181 -8.04 23.03 -7.24
N ARG A 182 -7.28 21.93 -7.27
CA ARG A 182 -6.90 21.28 -8.52
C ARG A 182 -7.97 20.33 -9.03
N SER A 183 -8.12 20.30 -10.34
CA SER A 183 -9.07 19.40 -10.98
C SER A 183 -8.71 17.92 -10.76
N MET A 184 -9.71 17.11 -10.44
CA MET A 184 -9.60 15.65 -10.47
C MET A 184 -9.51 15.10 -11.90
N LYS A 185 -9.79 15.91 -12.95
CA LYS A 185 -9.57 15.50 -14.35
C LYS A 185 -8.10 15.20 -14.57
N LYS A 186 -7.81 14.06 -15.22
CA LYS A 186 -6.44 13.54 -15.40
C LYS A 186 -5.65 13.45 -14.07
N LYS A 187 -6.36 13.31 -12.93
CA LYS A 187 -5.77 13.15 -11.58
C LYS A 187 -4.78 14.26 -11.19
N LYS A 188 -4.95 15.50 -11.69
CA LYS A 188 -4.01 16.60 -11.44
C LYS A 188 -3.85 16.95 -9.95
N ALA A 189 -4.86 16.67 -9.13
CA ALA A 189 -4.81 16.90 -7.69
C ALA A 189 -3.79 16.01 -6.97
N VAL A 190 -3.49 14.81 -7.49
CA VAL A 190 -2.60 13.82 -6.83
C VAL A 190 -1.32 13.54 -7.64
N ARG A 191 -1.05 14.36 -8.68
CA ARG A 191 0.09 14.15 -9.57
C ARG A 191 1.40 14.72 -9.04
N ASP A 192 1.33 15.78 -8.26
CA ASP A 192 2.54 16.44 -7.74
C ASP A 192 2.84 15.99 -6.31
N ILE A 193 1.79 15.77 -5.52
CA ILE A 193 1.86 15.28 -4.15
C ILE A 193 0.53 14.62 -3.79
N CYS A 194 0.55 13.56 -2.99
CA CYS A 194 -0.62 12.95 -2.41
C CYS A 194 -0.31 12.26 -1.08
N SER A 195 -1.34 12.02 -0.27
CA SER A 195 -1.26 11.14 0.90
C SER A 195 -2.24 9.99 0.73
N ILE A 196 -1.92 8.87 1.37
CA ILE A 196 -2.78 7.71 1.49
C ILE A 196 -2.85 7.35 2.97
N LYS A 197 -4.07 7.23 3.50
CA LYS A 197 -4.33 6.65 4.80
C LYS A 197 -4.50 5.12 4.63
N LEU A 198 -3.51 4.38 5.10
CA LEU A 198 -3.49 2.92 5.15
C LEU A 198 -4.07 2.45 6.48
N LYS A 199 -4.62 1.23 6.49
CA LYS A 199 -5.07 0.55 7.70
C LYS A 199 -4.05 -0.50 8.06
N PHE A 200 -3.27 -0.21 9.08
CA PHE A 200 -2.28 -1.11 9.64
C PHE A 200 -2.89 -1.89 10.80
N ARG A 201 -2.40 -3.10 11.10
CA ARG A 201 -2.63 -3.85 12.37
C ARG A 201 -3.93 -3.54 13.11
N GLU A 202 -4.95 -4.39 12.94
CA GLU A 202 -6.22 -4.26 13.69
C GLU A 202 -6.94 -2.91 13.48
N GLY A 203 -6.57 -2.15 12.43
CA GLY A 203 -7.23 -0.90 12.04
C GLY A 203 -6.50 0.38 12.42
N LEU A 204 -5.32 0.31 13.05
CA LEU A 204 -4.49 1.49 13.32
C LEU A 204 -4.06 2.20 12.03
N PRO A 205 -4.33 3.49 11.85
CA PRO A 205 -3.99 4.15 10.60
C PRO A 205 -2.49 4.44 10.49
N VAL A 206 -1.97 4.27 9.27
CA VAL A 206 -0.63 4.71 8.88
C VAL A 206 -0.74 5.60 7.66
N TYR A 207 -0.03 6.73 7.68
CA TYR A 207 -0.07 7.72 6.61
C TYR A 207 1.19 7.65 5.79
N ARG A 208 1.02 7.67 4.46
CA ARG A 208 2.14 7.73 3.51
C ARG A 208 1.94 8.88 2.55
N VAL A 209 2.97 9.72 2.42
CA VAL A 209 3.00 10.84 1.48
C VAL A 209 3.88 10.44 0.31
N PHE A 210 3.37 10.63 -0.91
CA PHE A 210 4.14 10.51 -2.14
C PHE A 210 4.31 11.89 -2.76
N ILE A 211 5.54 12.23 -3.12
CA ILE A 211 5.86 13.53 -3.70
C ILE A 211 6.62 13.35 -5.02
N SER A 212 6.21 14.11 -6.03
CA SER A 212 6.93 14.16 -7.30
C SER A 212 8.12 15.10 -7.18
N PRO A 213 9.35 14.66 -7.54
CA PRO A 213 10.50 15.56 -7.63
C PRO A 213 10.32 16.62 -8.73
N ARG A 214 9.34 16.42 -9.64
CA ARG A 214 8.97 17.37 -10.70
C ARG A 214 7.85 18.33 -10.29
N LYS A 215 7.45 18.34 -9.01
CA LYS A 215 6.46 19.28 -8.47
C LYS A 215 6.85 20.71 -8.83
N LYS A 216 5.93 21.43 -9.48
CA LYS A 216 6.14 22.82 -9.94
C LYS A 216 5.51 23.88 -9.05
N VAL A 217 4.76 23.47 -8.03
CA VAL A 217 4.03 24.38 -7.17
C VAL A 217 4.46 24.23 -5.74
N LYS A 218 4.54 25.37 -5.08
CA LYS A 218 4.72 25.46 -3.65
C LYS A 218 3.40 25.11 -2.95
N VAL A 219 3.43 24.22 -1.98
CA VAL A 219 2.23 23.81 -1.24
C VAL A 219 2.38 23.97 0.27
N VAL A 220 1.26 24.16 0.95
CA VAL A 220 1.17 24.13 2.42
C VAL A 220 0.29 22.94 2.80
N ASN A 221 0.73 22.14 3.77
CA ASN A 221 -0.04 21.01 4.29
C ASN A 221 -1.27 21.51 5.05
N LEU A 222 -2.35 20.76 4.92
CA LEU A 222 -3.55 20.90 5.72
C LEU A 222 -3.65 19.64 6.57
N GLN A 223 -3.52 19.83 7.88
CA GLN A 223 -3.60 18.74 8.86
C GLN A 223 -5.01 18.62 9.41
N SER A 224 -5.40 17.40 9.74
CA SER A 224 -6.56 17.14 10.58
C SER A 224 -6.23 16.03 11.55
N LEU A 225 -7.07 15.90 12.58
CA LEU A 225 -7.04 14.75 13.47
C LEU A 225 -7.72 13.56 12.79
N ASP A 226 -7.21 12.36 13.07
CA ASP A 226 -7.89 11.11 12.77
C ASP A 226 -8.89 10.72 13.87
N GLU A 227 -9.54 9.57 13.70
CA GLU A 227 -10.45 8.96 14.68
C GLU A 227 -9.81 8.66 16.05
N ASN A 228 -8.48 8.67 16.13
CA ASN A 228 -7.72 8.45 17.36
C ASN A 228 -7.08 9.74 17.90
N GLY A 229 -7.41 10.92 17.34
CA GLY A 229 -6.84 12.19 17.75
C GLY A 229 -5.37 12.41 17.33
N ARG A 230 -4.90 11.72 16.29
CA ARG A 230 -3.55 11.88 15.73
C ARG A 230 -3.57 12.86 14.55
N ASP A 231 -2.65 13.82 14.56
CA ASP A 231 -2.46 14.72 13.44
C ASP A 231 -1.93 13.97 12.21
N TRP A 232 -2.52 14.24 11.05
CA TRP A 232 -2.02 13.76 9.78
C TRP A 232 -2.29 14.73 8.64
N VAL A 233 -1.45 14.67 7.60
CA VAL A 233 -1.59 15.53 6.41
C VAL A 233 -2.67 14.97 5.50
N THR A 234 -3.83 15.62 5.51
CA THR A 234 -4.99 15.18 4.73
C THR A 234 -4.99 15.75 3.33
N HIS A 235 -4.56 17.00 3.17
CA HIS A 235 -4.59 17.71 1.91
C HIS A 235 -3.45 18.72 1.84
N TRP A 236 -3.31 19.33 0.67
CA TRP A 236 -2.42 20.46 0.46
C TRP A 236 -3.18 21.57 -0.24
N ARG A 237 -2.78 22.81 -0.02
CA ARG A 237 -3.21 23.92 -0.87
C ARG A 237 -2.01 24.61 -1.48
N ILE A 238 -2.22 25.29 -2.60
CA ILE A 238 -1.18 26.12 -3.20
C ILE A 238 -0.81 27.23 -2.20
N ALA A 239 0.48 27.36 -1.93
CA ALA A 239 1.01 28.36 -1.01
C ALA A 239 0.78 29.78 -1.55
N ARG A 240 0.44 30.71 -0.66
CA ARG A 240 0.41 32.14 -0.96
C ARG A 240 1.85 32.67 -1.06
N ARG A 241 2.02 33.83 -1.70
CA ARG A 241 3.35 34.42 -1.98
C ARG A 241 4.26 34.55 -0.74
N HIS A 242 3.68 34.83 0.43
CA HIS A 242 4.41 35.03 1.69
C HIS A 242 4.55 33.76 2.54
N GLU A 243 3.83 32.69 2.21
CA GLU A 243 3.87 31.47 3.01
C GLU A 243 5.12 30.68 2.67
N ARG A 244 5.78 30.11 3.68
CA ARG A 244 6.86 29.16 3.45
C ARG A 244 6.27 27.83 3.02
N GLU A 245 7.00 27.13 2.15
CA GLU A 245 6.64 25.77 1.82
C GLU A 245 6.91 24.99 3.08
N TRP A 246 5.99 24.10 3.46
CA TRP A 246 6.33 23.11 4.45
C TRP A 246 7.26 22.10 3.78
N TRP A 247 8.55 22.42 3.83
CA TRP A 247 9.61 21.43 3.94
C TRP A 247 10.01 21.43 5.41
N THR A 248 9.99 20.25 6.01
CA THR A 248 10.81 19.98 7.18
C THR A 248 12.27 20.25 6.80
N ASN A 249 12.96 20.96 7.68
CA ASN A 249 14.31 21.47 7.41
C ASN A 249 15.25 20.30 7.12
N ASN A 250 16.00 20.37 6.02
CA ASN A 250 17.48 20.30 6.02
C ASN A 250 18.04 20.89 4.72
#